data_AF-A0A8H6SSP3-F1
#
_entry.id   AF-A0A8H6SSP3-F1
#
_cell.length_a   1.000
_cell.length_b   1.000
_cell.length_c   1.000
_cell.angle_alpha   90.00
_cell.angle_beta   90.00
_cell.angle_gamma   90.00
#
_symmetry.space_group_name_H-M   'P 1'
#
loop_
_entity.id
_entity.type
_entity.pdbx_description
1 polymer ?
#
loop_
_entity_poly.entity_id
_entity_poly.type
_entity_poly.pdbx_seq_one_letter_code
_entity_poly.pdbx_strand_id
1 'polypeptide(L)'
;MGRLEPTTTSRRRPSHRWTPLLLAATLSLLYYLSDHRIQLVHIPANTAAFKPCSPPLPTLLATKPPSADNPMFKKAAGSLNAFLSARTSSSDIDSLSIGVITPAGAIFEGFYGTLRANETSGGSVDRDTIYRIASITKMFTTLETLILRERGQLSWDDPVTKFIPNFTNPSSGWSEHLHSTETSFEKSPVTLRQLASHLSGIGRDYPPYDVGEWPARLPTNDPEDEHESEGRMHGTLAVLLDAIATTPLVADQYTFPVYSNAGFDVLGACNVGAHELATGNVTTHAELLRADVFEPLGLNSSFYKIPSDKLAAQIAIPRIDSSWADLAFSDVFAPAGGQYSSLADLTKVMQSFLSPKPHGVVSPYVMREWLRPLHAWSDGFQEVGAPWEIAKVGQDSEARLYSKGGNLPGYHSQFVLNPQWSYGVVVLVTGTYTDTATLAREAIDRFQPAFKQELVNQVADAYTGIWIGDDSVVIVTLENDELFLQTLIVGDQDVLSLLQQNPPKGSQPVALWSTGRLGEFRLAIGRPELNGNPDAGCEPYWVSIDFPTARGAPLDLIFWDGDELFYPSAGVKLRRGQT
;
A
#
# COMPACT_ATOMS: atom_id res chain seq x y z
N MET A 1 -69.25 59.94 33.98
CA MET A 1 -70.41 59.76 33.08
C MET A 1 -70.08 58.63 32.13
N GLY A 2 -70.85 57.54 32.20
CA GLY A 2 -70.76 56.37 31.33
C GLY A 2 -69.58 55.43 31.62
N ARG A 3 -69.74 54.10 31.65
CA ARG A 3 -70.92 53.27 31.41
C ARG A 3 -70.53 51.81 31.67
N LEU A 4 -71.55 51.02 32.02
CA LEU A 4 -71.71 49.58 31.80
C LEU A 4 -71.25 48.63 32.93
N GLU A 5 -72.28 48.05 33.53
CA GLU A 5 -72.29 46.90 34.44
C GLU A 5 -73.05 45.75 33.70
N PRO A 6 -73.20 44.54 34.27
CA PRO A 6 -72.33 43.39 34.05
C PRO A 6 -73.10 42.18 33.46
N THR A 7 -72.43 41.05 33.24
CA THR A 7 -72.85 39.72 33.75
C THR A 7 -71.92 38.63 33.22
N THR A 8 -71.31 37.91 34.15
CA THR A 8 -70.48 36.72 33.93
C THR A 8 -71.25 35.48 34.40
N THR A 9 -71.26 34.40 33.63
CA THR A 9 -71.36 33.02 34.18
C THR A 9 -70.92 31.93 33.19
N SER A 10 -69.95 31.15 33.67
CA SER A 10 -69.73 29.70 33.52
C SER A 10 -69.36 29.06 32.17
N ARG A 11 -68.23 28.34 32.17
CA ARG A 11 -68.12 26.94 31.69
C ARG A 11 -66.85 26.23 32.19
N ARG A 12 -67.08 25.19 33.00
CA ARG A 12 -66.45 23.85 33.16
C ARG A 12 -64.92 23.66 33.23
N ARG A 13 -64.52 22.89 34.26
CA ARG A 13 -63.19 22.32 34.60
C ARG A 13 -62.69 21.24 33.61
N PRO A 14 -61.37 20.95 33.62
CA PRO A 14 -60.86 19.58 33.51
C PRO A 14 -60.12 19.11 34.78
N SER A 15 -60.20 17.80 35.01
CA SER A 15 -59.78 17.05 36.19
C SER A 15 -58.34 16.53 36.11
N HIS A 16 -57.64 16.58 37.25
CA HIS A 16 -56.36 15.90 37.50
C HIS A 16 -56.50 14.36 37.51
N ARG A 17 -55.73 13.65 36.67
CA ARG A 17 -55.33 12.24 36.88
C ARG A 17 -54.05 11.91 36.10
N TRP A 18 -52.88 12.25 36.65
CA TRP A 18 -51.57 11.73 36.20
C TRP A 18 -50.66 11.58 37.43
N THR A 19 -50.88 10.54 38.21
CA THR A 19 -50.04 10.20 39.38
C THR A 19 -49.79 8.70 39.63
N PRO A 20 -50.42 7.71 38.96
CA PRO A 20 -50.03 6.30 39.18
C PRO A 20 -48.96 5.74 38.22
N LEU A 21 -48.71 6.36 37.06
CA LEU A 21 -47.85 5.75 36.00
C LEU A 21 -46.34 5.91 36.24
N LEU A 22 -45.90 6.90 37.00
CA LEU A 22 -44.47 7.14 37.28
C LEU A 22 -43.89 6.22 38.38
N LEU A 23 -44.72 5.69 39.27
CA LEU A 23 -44.26 4.74 40.30
C LEU A 23 -44.11 3.30 39.80
N ALA A 24 -44.86 2.88 38.78
CA ALA A 24 -44.74 1.52 38.24
C ALA A 24 -43.48 1.33 37.36
N ALA A 25 -43.06 2.39 36.66
CA ALA A 25 -41.86 2.36 35.81
C ALA A 25 -40.55 2.34 36.62
N THR A 26 -40.54 2.98 37.80
CA THR A 26 -39.34 3.06 38.65
C THR A 26 -39.09 1.77 39.44
N LEU A 27 -40.13 1.06 39.85
CA LEU A 27 -40.00 -0.24 40.52
C LEU A 27 -39.63 -1.38 39.56
N SER A 28 -40.07 -1.33 38.30
CA SER A 28 -39.72 -2.35 37.29
C SER A 28 -38.25 -2.26 36.85
N LEU A 29 -37.69 -1.05 36.81
CA LEU A 29 -36.28 -0.83 36.48
C LEU A 29 -35.34 -1.29 37.61
N LEU A 30 -35.74 -1.10 38.87
CA LEU A 30 -34.97 -1.57 40.03
C LEU A 30 -34.99 -3.10 40.18
N TYR A 31 -36.09 -3.77 39.80
CA TYR A 31 -36.17 -5.24 39.81
C TYR A 31 -35.35 -5.86 38.68
N TYR A 32 -35.33 -5.23 37.48
CA TYR A 32 -34.50 -5.67 36.35
C TYR A 32 -32.99 -5.54 36.64
N LEU A 33 -32.60 -4.51 37.41
CA LEU A 33 -31.21 -4.30 37.82
C LEU A 33 -30.77 -5.20 38.99
N SER A 34 -31.70 -5.77 39.77
CA SER A 34 -31.36 -6.66 40.89
C SER A 34 -31.21 -8.13 40.50
N ASP A 35 -31.88 -8.57 39.43
CA ASP A 35 -31.95 -9.99 39.02
C ASP A 35 -31.03 -10.33 37.83
N HIS A 36 -30.44 -9.32 37.20
CA HIS A 36 -29.33 -9.50 36.28
C HIS A 36 -28.07 -9.01 36.96
N ARG A 37 -27.26 -9.97 37.43
CA ARG A 37 -25.84 -9.73 37.67
C ARG A 37 -25.26 -9.25 36.34
N ILE A 38 -25.25 -7.93 36.16
CA ILE A 38 -24.32 -7.28 35.24
C ILE A 38 -22.97 -7.67 35.80
N GLN A 39 -22.43 -8.79 35.29
CA GLN A 39 -20.99 -8.94 35.24
C GLN A 39 -20.55 -7.69 34.51
N LEU A 40 -20.03 -6.72 35.27
CA LEU A 40 -19.06 -5.79 34.75
C LEU A 40 -18.08 -6.69 34.03
N VAL A 41 -18.21 -6.74 32.70
CA VAL A 41 -17.18 -7.31 31.85
C VAL A 41 -15.95 -6.58 32.31
N HIS A 42 -15.08 -7.30 33.03
CA HIS A 42 -13.72 -6.87 33.21
C HIS A 42 -13.21 -6.89 31.77
N ILE A 43 -13.36 -5.76 31.08
CA ILE A 43 -12.56 -5.48 29.90
C ILE A 43 -11.17 -5.65 30.47
N PRO A 44 -10.42 -6.70 30.07
CA PRO A 44 -9.02 -6.70 30.40
C PRO A 44 -8.56 -5.38 29.81
N ALA A 45 -8.04 -4.49 30.64
CA ALA A 45 -7.22 -3.42 30.14
C ALA A 45 -6.08 -4.15 29.44
N ASN A 46 -6.29 -4.51 28.18
CA ASN A 46 -5.25 -4.81 27.24
C ASN A 46 -4.68 -3.44 26.94
N THR A 47 -4.07 -2.83 27.95
CA THR A 47 -3.07 -1.82 27.78
C THR A 47 -1.90 -2.57 27.14
N ALA A 48 -2.06 -2.90 25.86
CA ALA A 48 -0.92 -2.82 24.98
C ALA A 48 -0.39 -1.42 25.24
N ALA A 49 0.71 -1.33 25.99
CA ALA A 49 1.32 -0.06 26.30
C ALA A 49 1.54 0.63 24.95
N PHE A 50 0.86 1.75 24.72
CA PHE A 50 1.05 2.52 23.50
C PHE A 50 2.55 2.80 23.37
N LYS A 51 3.16 2.29 22.30
CA LYS A 51 4.58 2.47 22.07
C LYS A 51 4.84 3.96 21.86
N PRO A 52 5.80 4.56 22.58
CA PRO A 52 6.21 5.93 22.30
C PRO A 52 6.67 6.06 20.85
N CYS A 53 6.59 7.27 20.30
CA CYS A 53 7.03 7.53 18.94
C CYS A 53 8.46 7.04 18.72
N SER A 54 8.69 6.32 17.63
CA SER A 54 10.00 5.79 17.24
C SER A 54 10.44 6.49 15.95
N PRO A 55 11.43 7.39 16.02
CA PRO A 55 11.95 8.06 14.83
C PRO A 55 12.57 7.06 13.84
N PRO A 56 12.31 7.21 12.54
CA PRO A 56 12.76 6.24 11.55
C PRO A 56 14.28 6.27 11.34
N LEU A 57 14.87 5.08 11.24
CA LEU A 57 16.23 4.89 10.73
C LEU A 57 16.32 5.30 9.24
N PRO A 58 17.52 5.68 8.76
CA PRO A 58 17.73 5.99 7.35
C PRO A 58 17.65 4.73 6.47
N THR A 59 17.25 4.88 5.22
CA THR A 59 17.08 3.77 4.25
C THR A 59 18.41 3.35 3.60
N LEU A 60 19.41 2.99 4.40
CA LEU A 60 20.75 2.64 3.88
C LEU A 60 20.76 1.44 2.94
N LEU A 61 19.87 0.46 3.16
CA LEU A 61 19.77 -0.73 2.31
C LEU A 61 19.34 -0.42 0.86
N ALA A 62 18.74 0.76 0.61
CA ALA A 62 18.39 1.20 -0.74
C ALA A 62 19.63 1.57 -1.58
N THR A 63 20.74 1.96 -0.92
CA THR A 63 22.00 2.39 -1.56
C THR A 63 23.14 1.41 -1.32
N LYS A 64 23.12 0.67 -0.21
CA LYS A 64 24.06 -0.40 0.15
C LYS A 64 23.28 -1.70 0.46
N PRO A 65 22.71 -2.37 -0.56
CA PRO A 65 21.99 -3.61 -0.36
C PRO A 65 22.86 -4.71 0.27
N PRO A 66 22.28 -5.65 1.04
CA PRO A 66 23.02 -6.76 1.61
C PRO A 66 23.55 -7.70 0.52
N SER A 67 24.68 -8.34 0.81
CA SER A 67 25.17 -9.46 0.00
C SER A 67 24.39 -10.74 0.29
N ALA A 68 24.06 -11.49 -0.76
CA ALA A 68 23.52 -12.85 -0.65
C ALA A 68 24.49 -13.81 0.08
N ASP A 69 25.78 -13.48 0.15
CA ASP A 69 26.77 -14.27 0.86
C ASP A 69 26.76 -14.11 2.39
N ASN A 70 26.06 -13.10 2.91
CA ASN A 70 25.97 -12.86 4.35
C ASN A 70 25.29 -14.06 5.05
N PRO A 71 25.89 -14.61 6.13
CA PRO A 71 25.41 -15.83 6.79
C PRO A 71 23.95 -15.78 7.26
N MET A 72 23.44 -14.62 7.67
CA MET A 72 22.05 -14.47 8.10
C MET A 72 21.08 -14.75 6.95
N PHE A 73 21.39 -14.22 5.76
CA PHE A 73 20.58 -14.42 4.56
C PHE A 73 20.73 -15.83 4.00
N LYS A 74 21.92 -16.43 4.03
CA LYS A 74 22.11 -17.85 3.67
C LYS A 74 21.27 -18.79 4.54
N LYS A 75 21.21 -18.51 5.85
CA LYS A 75 20.37 -19.28 6.78
C LYS A 75 18.88 -19.11 6.46
N ALA A 76 18.43 -17.88 6.20
CA ALA A 76 17.04 -17.60 5.82
C ALA A 76 16.67 -18.30 4.50
N ALA A 77 17.54 -18.22 3.49
CA ALA A 77 17.40 -18.87 2.19
C ALA A 77 17.31 -20.40 2.32
N GLY A 78 18.19 -21.03 3.09
CA GLY A 78 18.15 -22.48 3.32
C GLY A 78 16.85 -22.92 3.99
N SER A 79 16.38 -22.17 5.00
CA SER A 79 15.10 -22.44 5.68
C SER A 79 13.89 -22.29 4.75
N LEU A 80 13.87 -21.24 3.92
CA LEU A 80 12.80 -21.02 2.95
C LEU A 80 12.80 -22.11 1.87
N ASN A 81 13.98 -22.47 1.34
CA ASN A 81 14.10 -23.52 0.33
C ASN A 81 13.59 -24.88 0.84
N ALA A 82 13.91 -25.24 2.09
CA ALA A 82 13.42 -26.47 2.70
C ALA A 82 11.89 -26.47 2.84
N PHE A 83 11.31 -25.35 3.30
CA PHE A 83 9.86 -25.20 3.39
C PHE A 83 9.18 -25.32 2.02
N LEU A 84 9.67 -24.60 1.01
CA LEU A 84 9.08 -24.59 -0.33
C LEU A 84 9.21 -25.94 -1.03
N SER A 85 10.35 -26.63 -0.86
CA SER A 85 10.53 -28.00 -1.37
C SER A 85 9.51 -28.96 -0.78
N ALA A 86 9.22 -28.85 0.51
CA ALA A 86 8.19 -29.66 1.15
C ALA A 86 6.79 -29.25 0.69
N ARG A 87 6.50 -27.94 0.61
CA ARG A 87 5.19 -27.43 0.21
C ARG A 87 4.81 -27.83 -1.21
N THR A 88 5.77 -27.82 -2.13
CA THR A 88 5.57 -28.13 -3.56
C THR A 88 5.53 -29.63 -3.85
N SER A 89 5.63 -30.49 -2.83
CA SER A 89 5.37 -31.93 -2.97
C SER A 89 3.89 -32.28 -3.15
N SER A 90 3.00 -31.37 -2.78
CA SER A 90 1.56 -31.48 -3.03
C SER A 90 1.22 -31.15 -4.49
N SER A 91 0.28 -31.88 -5.08
CA SER A 91 -0.11 -31.75 -6.49
C SER A 91 -1.00 -30.55 -6.82
N ASP A 92 -1.20 -29.64 -5.87
CA ASP A 92 -1.97 -28.40 -6.03
C ASP A 92 -1.11 -27.23 -6.53
N ILE A 93 0.22 -27.39 -6.56
CA ILE A 93 1.15 -26.48 -7.23
C ILE A 93 1.79 -27.23 -8.40
N ASP A 94 1.49 -26.80 -9.62
CA ASP A 94 2.11 -27.36 -10.84
C ASP A 94 3.51 -26.76 -11.06
N SER A 95 3.64 -25.45 -10.85
CA SER A 95 4.92 -24.73 -10.89
C SER A 95 4.93 -23.54 -9.92
N LEU A 96 6.11 -23.20 -9.41
CA LEU A 96 6.33 -22.07 -8.53
C LEU A 96 7.68 -21.41 -8.82
N SER A 97 7.65 -20.09 -9.06
CA SER A 97 8.81 -19.21 -9.05
C SER A 97 8.65 -18.18 -7.93
N ILE A 98 9.67 -18.04 -7.08
CA ILE A 98 9.68 -17.07 -5.97
C ILE A 98 11.04 -16.39 -5.85
N GLY A 99 11.04 -15.09 -5.59
CA GLY A 99 12.27 -14.31 -5.37
C GLY A 99 12.16 -13.39 -4.16
N VAL A 100 13.25 -13.30 -3.39
CA VAL A 100 13.46 -12.24 -2.40
C VAL A 100 14.48 -11.26 -2.99
N ILE A 101 14.04 -10.03 -3.24
CA ILE A 101 14.70 -9.09 -4.14
C ILE A 101 15.09 -7.83 -3.39
N THR A 102 16.30 -7.34 -3.66
CA THR A 102 16.89 -6.09 -3.15
C THR A 102 17.18 -5.15 -4.33
N PRO A 103 17.60 -3.89 -4.11
CA PRO A 103 18.06 -3.04 -5.21
C PRO A 103 19.21 -3.62 -6.04
N ALA A 104 20.05 -4.49 -5.46
CA ALA A 104 21.14 -5.14 -6.16
C ALA A 104 20.72 -6.40 -6.95
N GLY A 105 19.47 -6.85 -6.78
CA GLY A 105 18.94 -8.07 -7.38
C GLY A 105 18.43 -9.06 -6.34
N ALA A 106 18.15 -10.28 -6.77
CA ALA A 106 17.66 -11.34 -5.90
C ALA A 106 18.76 -11.83 -4.94
N ILE A 107 18.43 -11.90 -3.65
CA ILE A 107 19.25 -12.59 -2.63
C ILE A 107 18.81 -14.05 -2.43
N PHE A 108 17.65 -14.39 -2.96
CA PHE A 108 17.12 -15.74 -3.06
C PHE A 108 16.21 -15.84 -4.29
N GLU A 109 16.38 -16.90 -5.06
CA GLU A 109 15.42 -17.34 -6.07
C GLU A 109 15.15 -18.83 -5.84
N GLY A 110 13.89 -19.24 -5.95
CA GLY A 110 13.46 -20.63 -5.83
C GLY A 110 12.52 -21.00 -6.97
N PHE A 111 12.77 -22.16 -7.58
CA PHE A 111 12.05 -22.67 -8.73
C PHE A 111 11.66 -24.12 -8.48
N TYR A 112 10.36 -24.42 -8.55
CA TYR A 112 9.81 -25.71 -8.17
C TYR A 112 8.71 -26.15 -9.14
N GLY A 113 8.48 -27.45 -9.22
CA GLY A 113 7.49 -28.04 -10.12
C GLY A 113 8.03 -28.23 -11.53
N THR A 114 7.11 -28.38 -12.50
CA THR A 114 7.45 -28.70 -13.89
C THR A 114 6.89 -27.63 -14.82
N LEU A 115 7.71 -27.14 -15.74
CA LEU A 115 7.27 -26.27 -16.81
C LEU A 115 6.57 -27.11 -17.88
N ARG A 116 5.24 -27.02 -17.95
CA ARG A 116 4.39 -27.69 -18.96
C ARG A 116 4.24 -26.87 -20.25
N ALA A 117 5.34 -26.34 -20.78
CA ALA A 117 5.30 -25.50 -21.97
C ALA A 117 4.71 -26.26 -23.17
N ASN A 118 3.70 -25.68 -23.83
CA ASN A 118 2.96 -26.26 -24.95
C ASN A 118 2.33 -27.64 -24.64
N GLU A 119 1.95 -27.89 -23.38
CA GLU A 119 1.27 -29.09 -22.87
C GLU A 119 2.01 -30.44 -23.07
N THR A 120 3.20 -30.43 -23.66
CA THR A 120 3.91 -31.63 -24.16
C THR A 120 5.33 -31.78 -23.66
N SER A 121 5.91 -30.76 -23.01
CA SER A 121 7.28 -30.80 -22.48
C SER A 121 7.32 -30.69 -20.96
N GLY A 122 8.18 -31.48 -20.32
CA GLY A 122 8.47 -31.47 -18.89
C GLY A 122 9.76 -30.70 -18.59
N GLY A 123 9.77 -29.41 -18.92
CA GLY A 123 10.92 -28.53 -18.67
C GLY A 123 11.11 -28.24 -17.19
N SER A 124 12.29 -27.72 -16.82
CA SER A 124 12.52 -27.17 -15.49
C SER A 124 11.99 -25.74 -15.42
N VAL A 125 11.33 -25.41 -14.31
CA VAL A 125 10.99 -24.03 -13.99
C VAL A 125 12.28 -23.27 -13.67
N ASP A 126 12.37 -22.04 -14.14
CA ASP A 126 13.50 -21.16 -13.93
C ASP A 126 13.05 -19.68 -13.84
N ARG A 127 14.03 -18.78 -13.76
CA ARG A 127 13.78 -17.33 -13.65
C ARG A 127 13.07 -16.72 -14.85
N ASP A 128 13.20 -17.34 -16.02
CA ASP A 128 12.68 -16.86 -17.30
C ASP A 128 11.33 -17.50 -17.65
N THR A 129 10.88 -18.47 -16.84
CA THR A 129 9.53 -19.03 -16.93
C THR A 129 8.47 -17.93 -16.80
N ILE A 130 7.55 -17.88 -17.77
CA ILE A 130 6.56 -16.82 -17.93
C ILE A 130 5.23 -17.27 -17.32
N TYR A 131 4.62 -16.38 -16.55
CA TYR A 131 3.33 -16.58 -15.89
C TYR A 131 2.38 -15.47 -16.31
N ARG A 132 1.08 -15.75 -16.26
CA ARG A 132 0.09 -14.67 -16.17
C ARG A 132 0.15 -14.09 -14.76
N ILE A 133 0.35 -12.78 -14.67
CA ILE A 133 0.48 -12.10 -13.38
C ILE A 133 -0.86 -11.54 -12.87
N ALA A 134 -1.93 -11.79 -13.62
CA ALA A 134 -3.30 -11.45 -13.24
C ALA A 134 -3.37 -10.00 -12.71
N SER A 135 -3.98 -9.78 -11.55
CA SER A 135 -4.18 -8.43 -10.99
C SER A 135 -2.92 -7.69 -10.53
N ILE A 136 -1.72 -8.28 -10.59
CA ILE A 136 -0.48 -7.48 -10.50
C ILE A 136 -0.40 -6.49 -11.67
N THR A 137 -1.04 -6.79 -12.81
CA THR A 137 -1.19 -5.87 -13.95
C THR A 137 -1.65 -4.47 -13.55
N LYS A 138 -2.53 -4.36 -12.55
CA LYS A 138 -3.03 -3.07 -12.03
C LYS A 138 -1.92 -2.15 -11.56
N MET A 139 -0.86 -2.71 -10.99
CA MET A 139 0.33 -1.95 -10.58
C MET A 139 1.00 -1.25 -11.76
N PHE A 140 1.08 -1.94 -12.91
CA PHE A 140 1.63 -1.38 -14.15
C PHE A 140 0.69 -0.31 -14.72
N THR A 141 -0.62 -0.56 -14.76
CA THR A 141 -1.61 0.43 -15.19
C THR A 141 -1.53 1.71 -14.36
N THR A 142 -1.37 1.60 -13.04
CA THR A 142 -1.16 2.77 -12.18
C THR A 142 0.21 3.43 -12.39
N LEU A 143 1.27 2.65 -12.61
CA LEU A 143 2.59 3.19 -12.92
C LEU A 143 2.54 4.05 -14.20
N GLU A 144 1.83 3.60 -15.23
CA GLU A 144 1.62 4.37 -16.46
C GLU A 144 0.92 5.71 -16.18
N THR A 145 -0.14 5.71 -15.37
CA THR A 145 -0.81 6.95 -14.94
C THR A 145 0.18 7.91 -14.27
N LEU A 146 1.09 7.40 -13.43
CA LEU A 146 2.11 8.20 -12.76
C LEU A 146 3.16 8.76 -13.72
N ILE A 147 3.58 7.99 -14.72
CA ILE A 147 4.52 8.44 -15.77
C ILE A 147 3.90 9.58 -16.59
N LEU A 148 2.67 9.40 -17.06
CA LEU A 148 1.94 10.43 -17.81
C LEU A 148 1.74 11.70 -16.98
N ARG A 149 1.53 11.55 -15.67
CA ARG A 149 1.48 12.67 -14.72
C ARG A 149 2.82 13.41 -14.60
N GLU A 150 3.95 12.69 -14.47
CA GLU A 150 5.28 13.33 -14.43
C GLU A 150 5.59 14.09 -15.72
N ARG A 151 5.03 13.65 -16.84
CA ARG A 151 5.11 14.33 -18.15
C ARG A 151 4.13 15.49 -18.29
N GLY A 152 3.29 15.76 -17.28
CA GLY A 152 2.29 16.83 -17.29
C GLY A 152 1.09 16.57 -18.20
N GLN A 153 0.86 15.32 -18.63
CA GLN A 153 -0.22 14.96 -19.56
C GLN A 153 -1.56 14.74 -18.86
N LEU A 154 -1.52 14.38 -17.57
CA LEU A 154 -2.70 14.19 -16.73
C LEU A 154 -2.41 14.56 -15.26
N SER A 155 -3.44 14.60 -14.44
CA SER A 155 -3.39 14.73 -12.98
C SER A 155 -4.26 13.66 -12.32
N TRP A 156 -3.93 13.29 -11.08
CA TRP A 156 -4.68 12.29 -10.32
C TRP A 156 -6.18 12.61 -10.17
N ASP A 157 -6.47 13.90 -10.00
CA ASP A 157 -7.81 14.38 -9.72
C ASP A 157 -8.52 14.87 -11.00
N ASP A 158 -7.94 14.59 -12.17
CA ASP A 158 -8.65 14.79 -13.44
C ASP A 158 -9.89 13.87 -13.48
N PRO A 159 -11.04 14.39 -13.95
CA PRO A 159 -12.23 13.58 -14.13
C PRO A 159 -12.06 12.65 -15.33
N VAL A 160 -12.67 11.47 -15.29
CA VAL A 160 -12.66 10.50 -16.41
C VAL A 160 -13.16 11.13 -17.71
N THR A 161 -14.15 12.03 -17.62
CA THR A 161 -14.75 12.74 -18.76
C THR A 161 -13.77 13.64 -19.53
N LYS A 162 -12.62 13.98 -18.93
CA LYS A 162 -11.55 14.72 -19.62
C LYS A 162 -10.93 13.90 -20.76
N PHE A 163 -10.78 12.59 -20.56
CA PHE A 163 -10.12 11.68 -21.50
C PHE A 163 -11.12 10.78 -22.24
N ILE A 164 -12.30 10.57 -21.65
CA ILE A 164 -13.39 9.77 -22.21
C ILE A 164 -14.68 10.63 -22.18
N PRO A 165 -14.90 11.53 -23.14
CA PRO A 165 -15.99 12.52 -23.08
C PRO A 165 -17.41 11.94 -23.03
N ASN A 166 -17.59 10.69 -23.49
CA ASN A 166 -18.87 9.97 -23.43
C ASN A 166 -19.06 9.16 -22.12
N PHE A 167 -18.13 9.24 -21.17
CA PHE A 167 -18.29 8.62 -19.86
C PHE A 167 -19.44 9.27 -19.09
N THR A 168 -20.38 8.45 -18.61
CA THR A 168 -21.53 8.91 -17.82
C THR A 168 -21.34 8.46 -16.37
N ASN A 169 -21.42 9.40 -15.42
CA ASN A 169 -21.32 9.08 -14.00
C ASN A 169 -22.51 8.19 -13.56
N PRO A 170 -22.24 7.04 -12.93
CA PRO A 170 -23.28 6.14 -12.43
C PRO A 170 -24.26 6.82 -11.45
N SER A 171 -25.42 6.22 -11.22
CA SER A 171 -26.32 6.65 -10.13
C SER A 171 -25.74 6.30 -8.75
N SER A 172 -26.20 7.00 -7.71
CA SER A 172 -25.64 6.87 -6.35
C SER A 172 -26.00 5.55 -5.67
N GLY A 173 -27.15 4.96 -6.00
CA GLY A 173 -27.55 3.68 -5.41
C GLY A 173 -28.77 3.00 -6.02
N TRP A 174 -29.04 1.78 -5.56
CA TRP A 174 -30.08 0.89 -6.11
C TRP A 174 -31.51 1.39 -5.94
N SER A 175 -31.82 2.11 -4.86
CA SER A 175 -33.17 2.68 -4.69
C SER A 175 -33.47 3.73 -5.77
N GLU A 176 -32.49 4.59 -6.08
CA GLU A 176 -32.59 5.58 -7.16
C GLU A 176 -32.78 4.88 -8.51
N HIS A 177 -31.94 3.87 -8.77
CA HIS A 177 -31.93 3.10 -10.00
C HIS A 177 -33.25 2.33 -10.24
N LEU A 178 -33.75 1.58 -9.25
CA LEU A 178 -34.94 0.73 -9.39
C LEU A 178 -36.26 1.50 -9.37
N HIS A 179 -36.32 2.65 -8.67
CA HIS A 179 -37.54 3.44 -8.56
C HIS A 179 -37.53 4.68 -9.47
N SER A 180 -36.47 4.89 -10.25
CA SER A 180 -36.28 6.06 -11.12
C SER A 180 -36.54 7.38 -10.39
N THR A 181 -36.21 7.43 -9.10
CA THR A 181 -36.41 8.63 -8.29
C THR A 181 -35.26 9.59 -8.57
N GLU A 182 -35.52 10.73 -9.19
CA GLU A 182 -34.50 11.77 -9.35
C GLU A 182 -34.06 12.28 -7.97
N THR A 183 -32.77 12.14 -7.65
CA THR A 183 -32.16 12.88 -6.55
C THR A 183 -31.76 14.27 -7.04
N SER A 184 -32.01 15.30 -6.23
CA SER A 184 -31.60 16.68 -6.53
C SER A 184 -30.09 16.94 -6.35
N PHE A 185 -29.28 15.92 -6.11
CA PHE A 185 -27.85 16.05 -5.88
C PHE A 185 -27.07 15.93 -7.19
N GLU A 186 -26.15 16.86 -7.42
CA GLU A 186 -25.21 16.81 -8.54
C GLU A 186 -24.25 15.64 -8.36
N LYS A 187 -24.14 14.79 -9.39
CA LYS A 187 -23.23 13.64 -9.37
C LYS A 187 -21.78 14.12 -9.38
N SER A 188 -21.01 13.73 -8.37
CA SER A 188 -19.58 14.03 -8.33
C SER A 188 -18.83 13.27 -9.44
N PRO A 189 -17.92 13.91 -10.18
CA PRO A 189 -17.19 13.25 -11.25
C PRO A 189 -16.24 12.19 -10.70
N VAL A 190 -16.21 11.01 -11.35
CA VAL A 190 -15.22 9.98 -11.05
C VAL A 190 -13.83 10.45 -11.49
N THR A 191 -12.81 10.31 -10.63
CA THR A 191 -11.42 10.72 -10.92
C THR A 191 -10.46 9.54 -11.08
N LEU A 192 -9.30 9.78 -11.72
CA LEU A 192 -8.28 8.75 -11.91
C LEU A 192 -7.75 8.19 -10.58
N ARG A 193 -7.61 9.05 -9.55
CA ARG A 193 -7.21 8.65 -8.20
C ARG A 193 -8.19 7.65 -7.60
N GLN A 194 -9.49 7.93 -7.73
CA GLN A 194 -10.55 7.05 -7.24
C GLN A 194 -10.53 5.70 -7.95
N LEU A 195 -10.31 5.67 -9.27
CA LEU A 195 -10.18 4.43 -10.04
C LEU A 195 -8.98 3.60 -9.55
N ALA A 196 -7.79 4.21 -9.48
CA ALA A 196 -6.56 3.52 -9.13
C ALA A 196 -6.54 3.01 -7.68
N SER A 197 -7.33 3.62 -6.79
CA SER A 197 -7.39 3.29 -5.36
C SER A 197 -8.63 2.50 -4.95
N HIS A 198 -9.46 2.08 -5.91
CA HIS A 198 -10.73 1.41 -5.65
C HIS A 198 -11.75 2.25 -4.86
N LEU A 199 -11.60 3.59 -4.83
CA LEU A 199 -12.46 4.52 -4.10
C LEU A 199 -13.52 5.21 -4.99
N SER A 200 -13.71 4.73 -6.23
CA SER A 200 -14.72 5.26 -7.16
C SER A 200 -16.14 4.79 -6.89
N GLY A 201 -16.31 3.68 -6.16
CA GLY A 201 -17.60 3.03 -5.96
C GLY A 201 -18.08 2.18 -7.16
N ILE A 202 -17.33 2.17 -8.27
CA ILE A 202 -17.64 1.35 -9.44
C ILE A 202 -17.54 -0.13 -9.04
N GLY A 203 -18.54 -0.92 -9.45
CA GLY A 203 -18.60 -2.36 -9.21
C GLY A 203 -17.41 -3.15 -9.74
N ARG A 204 -17.34 -4.43 -9.34
CA ARG A 204 -16.16 -5.28 -9.57
C ARG A 204 -15.87 -5.49 -11.05
N ASP A 205 -16.82 -6.10 -11.75
CA ASP A 205 -16.70 -6.57 -13.12
C ASP A 205 -17.88 -6.04 -13.93
N TYR A 206 -17.58 -5.49 -15.12
CA TYR A 206 -18.61 -4.97 -16.04
C TYR A 206 -18.40 -5.50 -17.46
N PRO A 207 -19.48 -5.86 -18.19
CA PRO A 207 -20.88 -5.91 -17.76
C PRO A 207 -21.12 -6.89 -16.59
N PRO A 208 -22.12 -6.63 -15.73
CA PRO A 208 -22.37 -7.48 -14.58
C PRO A 208 -22.85 -8.85 -15.08
N TYR A 209 -22.48 -9.90 -14.36
CA TYR A 209 -22.99 -11.24 -14.65
C TYR A 209 -24.43 -11.35 -14.13
N ASP A 210 -25.38 -11.58 -15.03
CA ASP A 210 -26.78 -11.74 -14.66
C ASP A 210 -27.10 -13.22 -14.41
N VAL A 211 -27.53 -13.53 -13.19
CA VAL A 211 -27.92 -14.89 -12.80
C VAL A 211 -29.40 -15.06 -13.12
N GLY A 212 -29.73 -15.37 -14.38
CA GLY A 212 -31.12 -15.42 -14.86
C GLY A 212 -32.04 -16.39 -14.09
N GLU A 213 -31.48 -17.44 -13.49
CA GLU A 213 -32.23 -18.41 -12.67
C GLU A 213 -32.23 -18.08 -11.17
N TRP A 214 -31.78 -16.91 -10.72
CA TRP A 214 -31.85 -16.54 -9.30
C TRP A 214 -33.31 -16.40 -8.83
N PRO A 215 -33.70 -16.90 -7.63
CA PRO A 215 -32.89 -17.53 -6.59
C PRO A 215 -32.84 -19.07 -6.66
N ALA A 216 -33.22 -19.67 -7.78
CA ALA A 216 -33.29 -21.11 -7.96
C ALA A 216 -31.91 -21.77 -8.19
N ARG A 217 -30.97 -21.07 -8.84
CA ARG A 217 -29.61 -21.54 -9.10
C ARG A 217 -28.59 -20.43 -8.90
N LEU A 218 -27.44 -20.79 -8.33
CA LEU A 218 -26.21 -19.98 -8.38
C LEU A 218 -25.37 -20.42 -9.58
N PRO A 219 -24.58 -19.51 -10.18
CA PRO A 219 -23.59 -19.89 -11.18
C PRO A 219 -22.62 -20.90 -10.57
N THR A 220 -22.24 -21.88 -11.37
CA THR A 220 -21.31 -22.94 -11.02
C THR A 220 -20.05 -22.83 -11.90
N ASN A 221 -19.04 -23.66 -11.67
CA ASN A 221 -17.89 -23.80 -12.59
C ASN A 221 -18.28 -24.68 -13.80
N ASP A 222 -19.49 -24.50 -14.32
CA ASP A 222 -19.98 -25.20 -15.50
C ASP A 222 -19.44 -24.46 -16.74
N PRO A 223 -18.91 -25.14 -17.77
CA PRO A 223 -18.35 -24.51 -18.96
C PRO A 223 -19.24 -23.42 -19.61
N GLU A 224 -20.57 -23.51 -19.49
CA GLU A 224 -21.50 -22.48 -19.98
C GLU A 224 -21.41 -21.18 -19.14
N ASP A 225 -21.34 -21.28 -17.81
CA ASP A 225 -21.15 -20.15 -16.89
C ASP A 225 -19.73 -19.54 -17.03
N GLU A 226 -18.74 -20.37 -17.37
CA GLU A 226 -17.35 -19.96 -17.63
C GLU A 226 -17.20 -19.22 -18.98
N HIS A 227 -17.86 -19.68 -20.05
CA HIS A 227 -17.86 -19.00 -21.36
C HIS A 227 -18.41 -17.57 -21.29
N GLU A 228 -19.44 -17.34 -20.49
CA GLU A 228 -19.96 -15.99 -20.25
C GLU A 228 -18.95 -15.10 -19.50
N SER A 229 -18.12 -15.69 -18.63
CA SER A 229 -17.06 -14.99 -17.91
C SER A 229 -15.85 -14.66 -18.78
N GLU A 230 -15.44 -15.57 -19.66
CA GLU A 230 -14.38 -15.35 -20.66
C GLU A 230 -14.80 -14.33 -21.72
N GLY A 231 -16.06 -14.38 -22.18
CA GLY A 231 -16.62 -13.44 -23.16
C GLY A 231 -16.48 -11.96 -22.78
N ARG A 232 -16.50 -11.65 -21.47
CA ARG A 232 -16.29 -10.28 -20.96
C ARG A 232 -14.90 -9.73 -21.31
N MET A 233 -13.89 -10.59 -21.32
CA MET A 233 -12.49 -10.19 -21.57
C MET A 233 -12.23 -9.77 -23.01
N HIS A 234 -13.19 -9.99 -23.91
CA HIS A 234 -13.15 -9.63 -25.32
C HIS A 234 -14.03 -8.42 -25.69
N GLY A 235 -14.64 -7.75 -24.71
CA GLY A 235 -15.55 -6.62 -24.94
C GLY A 235 -14.87 -5.35 -25.47
N THR A 236 -15.69 -4.37 -25.85
CA THR A 236 -15.26 -3.05 -26.30
C THR A 236 -15.44 -1.98 -25.22
N LEU A 237 -14.77 -0.84 -25.36
CA LEU A 237 -14.94 0.30 -24.46
C LEU A 237 -16.41 0.77 -24.42
N ALA A 238 -17.11 0.74 -25.55
CA ALA A 238 -18.52 1.14 -25.61
C ALA A 238 -19.41 0.26 -24.71
N VAL A 239 -19.19 -1.06 -24.72
CA VAL A 239 -19.92 -2.01 -23.87
C VAL A 239 -19.61 -1.78 -22.39
N LEU A 240 -18.34 -1.55 -22.04
CA LEU A 240 -17.93 -1.23 -20.68
C LEU A 240 -18.59 0.07 -20.17
N LEU A 241 -18.55 1.13 -20.98
CA LEU A 241 -19.12 2.43 -20.61
C LEU A 241 -20.65 2.38 -20.47
N ASP A 242 -21.34 1.65 -21.34
CA ASP A 242 -22.79 1.45 -21.27
C ASP A 242 -23.19 0.70 -19.98
N ALA A 243 -22.47 -0.37 -19.65
CA ALA A 243 -22.70 -1.12 -18.41
C ALA A 243 -22.46 -0.26 -17.15
N ILE A 244 -21.42 0.57 -17.14
CA ILE A 244 -21.14 1.50 -16.04
C ILE A 244 -22.24 2.57 -15.94
N ALA A 245 -22.68 3.14 -17.07
CA ALA A 245 -23.70 4.17 -17.10
C ALA A 245 -25.07 3.68 -16.58
N THR A 246 -25.36 2.40 -16.79
CA THR A 246 -26.63 1.76 -16.46
C THR A 246 -26.64 1.04 -15.12
N THR A 247 -25.51 0.90 -14.43
CA THR A 247 -25.45 0.23 -13.11
C THR A 247 -25.12 1.25 -12.01
N PRO A 248 -25.86 1.30 -10.88
CA PRO A 248 -25.53 2.20 -9.78
C PRO A 248 -24.17 1.88 -9.15
N LEU A 249 -23.57 2.87 -8.47
CA LEU A 249 -22.40 2.64 -7.63
C LEU A 249 -22.72 1.65 -6.50
N VAL A 250 -21.72 0.85 -6.12
CA VAL A 250 -21.79 -0.04 -4.94
C VAL A 250 -21.80 0.78 -3.65
N ALA A 251 -21.03 1.86 -3.63
CA ALA A 251 -20.96 2.83 -2.56
C ALA A 251 -20.62 4.21 -3.14
N ASP A 252 -21.00 5.27 -2.46
CA ASP A 252 -20.56 6.61 -2.84
C ASP A 252 -19.03 6.70 -2.82
N GLN A 253 -18.49 7.53 -3.70
CA GLN A 253 -17.05 7.77 -3.81
C GLN A 253 -16.44 8.09 -2.44
N TYR A 254 -15.25 7.57 -2.17
CA TYR A 254 -14.52 7.71 -0.90
C TYR A 254 -15.17 7.12 0.37
N THR A 255 -16.30 6.41 0.28
CA THR A 255 -16.92 5.76 1.46
C THR A 255 -16.03 4.65 2.01
N PHE A 256 -15.69 3.67 1.17
CA PHE A 256 -14.71 2.62 1.44
C PHE A 256 -14.24 2.01 0.10
N PRO A 257 -13.09 1.33 0.06
CA PRO A 257 -12.61 0.68 -1.15
C PRO A 257 -13.55 -0.42 -1.64
N VAL A 258 -13.96 -0.33 -2.91
CA VAL A 258 -14.69 -1.36 -3.66
C VAL A 258 -13.77 -1.85 -4.77
N TYR A 259 -13.23 -3.07 -4.61
CA TYR A 259 -12.33 -3.66 -5.59
C TYR A 259 -13.00 -3.70 -6.98
N SER A 260 -12.35 -3.12 -7.98
CA SER A 260 -12.91 -2.93 -9.32
C SER A 260 -11.89 -3.22 -10.41
N ASN A 261 -12.17 -4.24 -11.23
CA ASN A 261 -11.50 -4.50 -12.50
C ASN A 261 -11.94 -3.45 -13.53
N ALA A 262 -13.25 -3.23 -13.64
CA ALA A 262 -13.82 -2.25 -14.55
C ALA A 262 -13.28 -0.83 -14.33
N GLY A 263 -13.03 -0.44 -13.07
CA GLY A 263 -12.39 0.84 -12.75
C GLY A 263 -10.96 0.93 -13.29
N PHE A 264 -10.22 -0.18 -13.30
CA PHE A 264 -8.88 -0.26 -13.89
C PHE A 264 -8.90 -0.29 -15.42
N ASP A 265 -9.92 -0.90 -16.02
CA ASP A 265 -10.14 -0.88 -17.47
C ASP A 265 -10.41 0.55 -17.95
N VAL A 266 -11.25 1.30 -17.22
CA VAL A 266 -11.45 2.74 -17.45
C VAL A 266 -10.16 3.53 -17.22
N LEU A 267 -9.37 3.22 -16.18
CA LEU A 267 -8.10 3.90 -15.92
C LEU A 267 -7.11 3.71 -17.08
N GLY A 268 -6.99 2.49 -17.61
CA GLY A 268 -6.16 2.21 -18.79
C GLY A 268 -6.63 2.98 -20.02
N ALA A 269 -7.94 3.03 -20.28
CA ALA A 269 -8.51 3.85 -21.35
C ALA A 269 -8.25 5.35 -21.15
N CYS A 270 -8.26 5.85 -19.90
CA CYS A 270 -7.87 7.23 -19.59
C CYS A 270 -6.38 7.49 -19.84
N ASN A 271 -5.49 6.54 -19.54
CA ASN A 271 -4.06 6.67 -19.86
C ASN A 271 -3.84 6.82 -21.37
N VAL A 272 -4.50 5.98 -22.18
CA VAL A 272 -4.50 6.08 -23.65
C VAL A 272 -5.04 7.44 -24.09
N GLY A 273 -6.22 7.84 -23.62
CA GLY A 273 -6.82 9.13 -23.98
C GLY A 273 -5.97 10.34 -23.56
N ALA A 274 -5.27 10.27 -22.42
CA ALA A 274 -4.35 11.32 -21.98
C ALA A 274 -3.13 11.46 -22.91
N HIS A 275 -2.54 10.33 -23.32
CA HIS A 275 -1.45 10.32 -24.28
C HIS A 275 -1.89 10.89 -25.64
N GLU A 276 -3.04 10.44 -26.15
CA GLU A 276 -3.60 10.90 -27.42
C GLU A 276 -3.89 12.41 -27.39
N LEU A 277 -4.50 12.89 -26.30
CA LEU A 277 -4.79 14.30 -26.11
C LEU A 277 -3.52 15.16 -26.06
N ALA A 278 -2.45 14.67 -25.43
CA ALA A 278 -1.20 15.40 -25.29
C ALA A 278 -0.32 15.38 -26.54
N THR A 279 -0.36 14.31 -27.34
CA THR A 279 0.58 14.09 -28.45
C THR A 279 -0.06 14.13 -29.83
N GLY A 280 -1.37 13.90 -29.93
CA GLY A 280 -2.09 13.69 -31.19
C GLY A 280 -1.88 12.30 -31.81
N ASN A 281 -1.13 11.40 -31.17
CA ASN A 281 -0.84 10.06 -31.69
C ASN A 281 -1.73 9.02 -31.03
N VAL A 282 -2.39 8.20 -31.85
CA VAL A 282 -3.16 7.03 -31.42
C VAL A 282 -2.24 5.93 -30.90
N THR A 283 -2.63 5.29 -29.80
CA THR A 283 -1.86 4.21 -29.16
C THR A 283 -2.80 3.21 -28.50
N THR A 284 -2.23 2.16 -27.91
CA THR A 284 -2.94 1.16 -27.10
C THR A 284 -2.35 1.10 -25.70
N HIS A 285 -3.08 0.53 -24.75
CA HIS A 285 -2.57 0.30 -23.40
C HIS A 285 -1.30 -0.57 -23.43
N ALA A 286 -1.32 -1.64 -24.25
CA ALA A 286 -0.16 -2.50 -24.42
C ALA A 286 1.08 -1.77 -24.99
N GLU A 287 0.88 -0.86 -25.95
CA GLU A 287 1.97 -0.09 -26.56
C GLU A 287 2.53 0.99 -25.62
N LEU A 288 1.67 1.65 -24.84
CA LEU A 288 2.11 2.59 -23.80
C LEU A 288 3.03 1.91 -22.79
N LEU A 289 2.56 0.85 -22.15
CA LEU A 289 3.35 0.13 -21.15
C LEU A 289 4.64 -0.44 -21.74
N ARG A 290 4.61 -0.86 -23.01
CA ARG A 290 5.81 -1.31 -23.70
C ARG A 290 6.84 -0.18 -23.81
N ALA A 291 6.44 0.98 -24.33
CA ALA A 291 7.34 2.10 -24.59
C ALA A 291 7.84 2.75 -23.29
N ASP A 292 6.97 2.88 -22.30
CA ASP A 292 7.22 3.70 -21.11
C ASP A 292 7.74 2.90 -19.91
N VAL A 293 7.50 1.58 -19.88
CA VAL A 293 7.92 0.71 -18.77
C VAL A 293 8.79 -0.44 -19.24
N PHE A 294 8.33 -1.23 -20.23
CA PHE A 294 8.98 -2.51 -20.54
C PHE A 294 10.32 -2.30 -21.24
N GLU A 295 10.38 -1.49 -22.29
CA GLU A 295 11.63 -1.20 -23.01
C GLU A 295 12.66 -0.48 -22.13
N PRO A 296 12.31 0.58 -21.35
CA PRO A 296 13.25 1.26 -20.46
C PRO A 296 13.84 0.37 -19.35
N LEU A 297 13.06 -0.60 -18.84
CA LEU A 297 13.54 -1.55 -17.83
C LEU A 297 14.09 -2.85 -18.45
N GLY A 298 14.00 -3.03 -19.77
CA GLY A 298 14.42 -4.26 -20.46
C GLY A 298 13.61 -5.49 -20.04
N LEU A 299 12.28 -5.36 -19.90
CA LEU A 299 11.36 -6.43 -19.52
C LEU A 299 11.00 -7.31 -20.74
N ASN A 300 11.91 -8.19 -21.12
CA ASN A 300 11.83 -8.95 -22.37
C ASN A 300 10.80 -10.10 -22.37
N SER A 301 10.29 -10.47 -21.20
CA SER A 301 9.30 -11.53 -20.97
C SER A 301 7.96 -10.98 -20.47
N SER A 302 7.76 -9.66 -20.60
CA SER A 302 6.55 -8.96 -20.16
C SER A 302 5.79 -8.40 -21.36
N PHE A 303 4.52 -8.80 -21.49
CA PHE A 303 3.70 -8.45 -22.64
C PHE A 303 2.21 -8.69 -22.34
N TYR A 304 1.33 -8.18 -23.21
CA TYR A 304 -0.11 -8.43 -23.20
C TYR A 304 -0.57 -9.38 -24.30
N LYS A 305 0.25 -9.53 -25.36
CA LYS A 305 0.04 -10.45 -26.47
C LYS A 305 1.32 -11.25 -26.67
N ILE A 306 1.19 -12.57 -26.80
CA ILE A 306 2.33 -13.47 -26.99
C ILE A 306 3.06 -13.09 -28.28
N PRO A 307 4.33 -12.64 -28.23
CA PRO A 307 4.97 -12.00 -29.37
C PRO A 307 5.72 -12.99 -30.28
N SER A 308 5.99 -14.21 -29.83
CA SER A 308 6.68 -15.24 -30.61
C SER A 308 6.53 -16.63 -30.01
N ASP A 309 6.69 -17.67 -30.84
CA ASP A 309 6.71 -19.07 -30.40
C ASP A 309 7.80 -19.36 -29.36
N LYS A 310 8.92 -18.61 -29.42
CA LYS A 310 10.02 -18.73 -28.44
C LYS A 310 9.56 -18.37 -27.04
N LEU A 311 8.83 -17.26 -26.88
CA LEU A 311 8.29 -16.87 -25.57
C LEU A 311 7.07 -17.71 -25.21
N ALA A 312 6.27 -18.13 -26.18
CA ALA A 312 5.16 -19.07 -25.95
C ALA A 312 5.66 -20.37 -25.28
N ALA A 313 6.80 -20.88 -25.73
CA ALA A 313 7.46 -22.06 -25.16
C ALA A 313 8.05 -21.86 -23.75
N GLN A 314 7.98 -20.65 -23.19
CA GLN A 314 8.41 -20.35 -21.81
C GLN A 314 7.21 -20.13 -20.87
N ILE A 315 5.99 -20.10 -21.39
CA ILE A 315 4.78 -19.91 -20.58
C ILE A 315 4.50 -21.18 -19.78
N ALA A 316 4.41 -21.02 -18.45
CA ALA A 316 3.90 -22.06 -17.56
C ALA A 316 2.42 -22.28 -17.83
N ILE A 317 2.05 -23.50 -18.19
CA ILE A 317 0.65 -23.89 -18.45
C ILE A 317 0.15 -24.71 -17.25
N PRO A 318 -0.92 -24.28 -16.57
CA PRO A 318 -1.49 -25.04 -15.47
C PRO A 318 -2.12 -26.34 -15.97
N ARG A 319 -2.16 -27.37 -15.13
CA ARG A 319 -2.75 -28.67 -15.46
C ARG A 319 -4.28 -28.61 -15.58
N ILE A 320 -4.89 -27.75 -14.77
CA ILE A 320 -6.32 -27.43 -14.78
C ILE A 320 -6.42 -25.99 -15.27
N ASP A 321 -7.46 -25.66 -16.04
CA ASP A 321 -7.64 -24.34 -16.65
C ASP A 321 -6.56 -23.97 -17.69
N SER A 322 -6.03 -24.95 -18.44
CA SER A 322 -4.96 -24.70 -19.41
C SER A 322 -5.35 -23.73 -20.54
N SER A 323 -6.65 -23.60 -20.85
CA SER A 323 -7.18 -22.60 -21.80
C SER A 323 -6.87 -21.15 -21.40
N TRP A 324 -6.58 -20.89 -20.14
CA TRP A 324 -6.23 -19.54 -19.68
C TRP A 324 -4.81 -19.13 -20.07
N ALA A 325 -3.97 -20.08 -20.47
CA ALA A 325 -2.57 -19.83 -20.83
C ALA A 325 -2.41 -18.94 -22.06
N ASP A 326 -3.36 -18.98 -22.99
CA ASP A 326 -3.35 -18.22 -24.24
C ASP A 326 -4.63 -17.39 -24.46
N LEU A 327 -5.57 -17.37 -23.48
CA LEU A 327 -6.75 -16.50 -23.52
C LEU A 327 -6.36 -15.02 -23.68
N ALA A 328 -6.69 -14.44 -24.83
CA ALA A 328 -6.31 -13.08 -25.18
C ALA A 328 -7.30 -12.05 -24.64
N PHE A 329 -6.84 -11.13 -23.79
CA PHE A 329 -7.69 -10.02 -23.35
C PHE A 329 -7.73 -8.95 -24.45
N SER A 330 -8.87 -8.30 -24.64
CA SER A 330 -8.91 -7.09 -25.46
C SER A 330 -8.11 -5.99 -24.77
N ASP A 331 -7.62 -5.01 -25.53
CA ASP A 331 -6.81 -3.92 -24.98
C ASP A 331 -7.57 -3.10 -23.91
N VAL A 332 -8.90 -3.11 -23.96
CA VAL A 332 -9.78 -2.44 -22.99
C VAL A 332 -9.78 -3.15 -21.63
N PHE A 333 -9.76 -4.49 -21.60
CA PHE A 333 -9.82 -5.29 -20.38
C PHE A 333 -8.44 -5.78 -19.89
N ALA A 334 -7.42 -5.63 -20.74
CA ALA A 334 -6.03 -5.87 -20.39
C ALA A 334 -5.53 -5.09 -19.13
N PRO A 335 -5.91 -3.82 -18.87
CA PRO A 335 -5.36 -3.02 -17.78
C PRO A 335 -5.63 -3.60 -16.38
N ALA A 336 -6.70 -4.40 -16.21
CA ALA A 336 -7.01 -5.02 -14.94
C ALA A 336 -6.24 -6.33 -14.68
N GLY A 337 -5.86 -7.09 -15.71
CA GLY A 337 -5.34 -8.45 -15.49
C GLY A 337 -4.70 -9.19 -16.68
N GLY A 338 -4.52 -8.54 -17.82
CA GLY A 338 -4.10 -9.21 -19.07
C GLY A 338 -2.60 -9.45 -19.23
N GLN A 339 -1.75 -9.07 -18.27
CA GLN A 339 -0.30 -9.09 -18.44
C GLN A 339 0.33 -10.45 -18.14
N TYR A 340 1.36 -10.77 -18.92
CA TYR A 340 2.32 -11.83 -18.69
C TYR A 340 3.63 -11.23 -18.16
N SER A 341 4.36 -11.98 -17.33
CA SER A 341 5.71 -11.60 -16.90
C SER A 341 6.49 -12.81 -16.38
N SER A 342 7.78 -12.63 -16.06
CA SER A 342 8.64 -13.63 -15.43
C SER A 342 9.24 -13.09 -14.13
N LEU A 343 9.83 -13.98 -13.33
CA LEU A 343 10.54 -13.55 -12.12
C LEU A 343 11.73 -12.64 -12.47
N ALA A 344 12.43 -12.90 -13.57
CA ALA A 344 13.54 -12.09 -14.04
C ALA A 344 13.12 -10.64 -14.34
N ASP A 345 11.95 -10.44 -14.95
CA ASP A 345 11.43 -9.11 -15.26
C ASP A 345 10.86 -8.41 -14.01
N LEU A 346 10.06 -9.10 -13.20
CA LEU A 346 9.54 -8.54 -11.96
C LEU A 346 10.64 -8.19 -10.95
N THR A 347 11.80 -8.86 -11.03
CA THR A 347 13.01 -8.48 -10.26
C THR A 347 13.48 -7.07 -10.65
N LYS A 348 13.53 -6.74 -11.94
CA LYS A 348 13.96 -5.41 -12.43
C LYS A 348 12.95 -4.33 -12.02
N VAL A 349 11.65 -4.63 -12.09
CA VAL A 349 10.59 -3.74 -11.61
C VAL A 349 10.77 -3.46 -10.11
N MET A 350 10.95 -4.52 -9.31
CA MET A 350 11.18 -4.41 -7.87
C MET A 350 12.44 -3.58 -7.56
N GLN A 351 13.55 -3.79 -8.26
CA GLN A 351 14.77 -2.99 -8.10
C GLN A 351 14.52 -1.50 -8.35
N SER A 352 13.75 -1.17 -9.40
CA SER A 352 13.38 0.21 -9.73
C SER A 352 12.53 0.86 -8.64
N PHE A 353 11.67 0.10 -7.97
CA PHE A 353 10.79 0.59 -6.90
C PHE A 353 11.52 0.72 -5.56
N LEU A 354 12.48 -0.16 -5.28
CA LEU A 354 13.27 -0.15 -4.05
C LEU A 354 14.36 0.93 -4.05
N SER A 355 14.87 1.31 -5.22
CA SER A 355 15.90 2.36 -5.37
C SER A 355 15.63 3.24 -6.60
N PRO A 356 14.49 3.99 -6.59
CA PRO A 356 14.10 4.82 -7.73
C PRO A 356 15.18 5.87 -8.02
N LYS A 357 15.32 6.22 -9.30
CA LYS A 357 16.30 7.20 -9.78
C LYS A 357 15.57 8.45 -10.29
N PRO A 358 16.12 9.66 -10.13
CA PRO A 358 15.46 10.91 -10.56
C PRO A 358 14.98 10.93 -12.03
N HIS A 359 15.66 10.20 -12.91
CA HIS A 359 15.31 10.06 -14.34
C HIS A 359 15.02 8.60 -14.72
N GLY A 360 14.59 7.78 -13.75
CA GLY A 360 14.09 6.43 -14.01
C GLY A 360 12.63 6.43 -14.42
N VAL A 361 12.05 5.23 -14.58
CA VAL A 361 10.62 5.04 -14.90
C VAL A 361 9.70 5.65 -13.83
N VAL A 362 10.14 5.70 -12.58
CA VAL A 362 9.46 6.43 -11.50
C VAL A 362 10.48 7.20 -10.69
N SER A 363 10.23 8.48 -10.45
CA SER A 363 11.11 9.30 -9.62
C SER A 363 10.97 8.95 -8.13
N PRO A 364 12.01 9.23 -7.30
CA PRO A 364 11.90 9.05 -5.85
C PRO A 364 10.78 9.87 -5.21
N TYR A 365 10.47 11.05 -5.79
CA TYR A 365 9.36 11.88 -5.34
C TYR A 365 8.03 11.16 -5.53
N VAL A 366 7.78 10.68 -6.75
CA VAL A 366 6.54 9.98 -7.09
C VAL A 366 6.41 8.67 -6.33
N MET A 367 7.49 7.90 -6.17
CA MET A 367 7.45 6.67 -5.38
C MET A 367 7.04 6.92 -3.92
N ARG A 368 7.55 7.99 -3.29
CA ARG A 368 7.18 8.33 -1.90
C ARG A 368 5.71 8.70 -1.75
N GLU A 369 5.13 9.37 -2.74
CA GLU A 369 3.70 9.70 -2.80
C GLU A 369 2.87 8.45 -3.07
N TRP A 370 3.29 7.63 -4.03
CA TRP A 370 2.56 6.45 -4.47
C TRP A 370 2.37 5.41 -3.35
N LEU A 371 3.37 5.30 -2.47
CA LEU A 371 3.33 4.46 -1.27
C LEU A 371 2.63 5.12 -0.08
N ARG A 372 1.72 6.07 -0.29
CA ARG A 372 0.84 6.58 0.79
C ARG A 372 -0.49 5.81 0.78
N PRO A 373 -0.99 5.38 1.95
CA PRO A 373 -2.34 4.84 2.04
C PRO A 373 -3.37 5.93 1.75
N LEU A 374 -4.47 5.55 1.10
CA LEU A 374 -5.61 6.40 0.78
C LEU A 374 -6.85 6.02 1.60
N HIS A 375 -6.88 4.82 2.17
CA HIS A 375 -7.89 4.37 3.11
C HIS A 375 -7.25 3.52 4.21
N ALA A 376 -7.71 3.68 5.45
CA ALA A 376 -7.31 2.85 6.58
C ALA A 376 -8.55 2.14 7.12
N TRP A 377 -8.44 0.82 7.30
CA TRP A 377 -9.52 0.04 7.88
C TRP A 377 -9.58 0.23 9.41
N SER A 378 -10.78 0.04 9.96
CA SER A 378 -11.02 0.18 11.40
C SER A 378 -10.33 -0.88 12.26
N ASP A 379 -9.77 -1.94 11.64
CA ASP A 379 -8.95 -2.95 12.32
C ASP A 379 -7.56 -2.41 12.73
N GLY A 380 -7.16 -1.23 12.22
CA GLY A 380 -5.87 -0.60 12.47
C GLY A 380 -4.69 -1.29 11.79
N PHE A 381 -4.90 -2.42 11.11
CA PHE A 381 -3.90 -3.30 10.53
C PHE A 381 -3.82 -3.18 9.01
N GLN A 382 -4.98 -3.07 8.35
CA GLN A 382 -5.08 -3.00 6.89
C GLN A 382 -5.27 -1.57 6.41
N GLU A 383 -4.64 -1.26 5.28
CA GLU A 383 -4.78 0.00 4.56
C GLU A 383 -4.89 -0.29 3.05
N VAL A 384 -5.42 0.66 2.28
CA VAL A 384 -5.52 0.57 0.82
C VAL A 384 -4.86 1.79 0.20
N GLY A 385 -3.97 1.56 -0.77
CA GLY A 385 -3.36 2.57 -1.62
C GLY A 385 -3.87 2.46 -3.06
N ALA A 386 -3.05 2.86 -4.03
CA ALA A 386 -3.43 2.81 -5.44
C ALA A 386 -2.46 1.92 -6.25
N PRO A 387 -2.70 0.62 -6.51
CA PRO A 387 -3.74 -0.27 -5.99
C PRO A 387 -3.27 -1.12 -4.80
N TRP A 388 -2.38 -0.57 -3.97
CA TRP A 388 -1.72 -1.35 -2.92
C TRP A 388 -2.70 -1.92 -1.89
N GLU A 389 -2.64 -3.23 -1.68
CA GLU A 389 -3.16 -3.94 -0.51
C GLU A 389 -2.09 -3.83 0.58
N ILE A 390 -2.30 -2.94 1.55
CA ILE A 390 -1.27 -2.58 2.54
C ILE A 390 -1.59 -3.29 3.86
N ALA A 391 -0.61 -4.02 4.38
CA ALA A 391 -0.69 -4.62 5.70
C ALA A 391 0.45 -4.10 6.58
N LYS A 392 0.11 -3.69 7.80
CA LYS A 392 1.13 -3.43 8.83
C LYS A 392 1.66 -4.76 9.36
N VAL A 393 2.94 -4.88 9.66
CA VAL A 393 3.54 -6.11 10.18
C VAL A 393 4.54 -5.83 11.29
N GLY A 394 4.84 -6.87 12.09
CA GLY A 394 5.65 -6.78 13.30
C GLY A 394 4.79 -6.64 14.56
N GLN A 395 5.38 -6.91 15.73
CA GLN A 395 4.66 -6.90 17.02
C GLN A 395 3.96 -5.55 17.29
N ASP A 396 4.46 -4.46 16.69
CA ASP A 396 3.94 -3.09 16.87
C ASP A 396 3.57 -2.38 15.56
N SER A 397 3.26 -3.11 14.48
CA SER A 397 3.05 -2.48 13.16
C SER A 397 4.27 -1.69 12.64
N GLU A 398 5.48 -2.16 12.98
CA GLU A 398 6.75 -1.48 12.71
C GLU A 398 6.98 -1.21 11.22
N ALA A 399 6.41 -2.03 10.34
CA ALA A 399 6.56 -1.88 8.89
C ALA A 399 5.23 -1.99 8.15
N ARG A 400 5.17 -1.34 6.99
CA ARG A 400 4.09 -1.52 6.01
C ARG A 400 4.60 -2.36 4.86
N LEU A 401 3.85 -3.41 4.54
CA LEU A 401 4.01 -4.18 3.33
C LEU A 401 3.01 -3.70 2.30
N TYR A 402 3.52 -3.22 1.17
CA TYR A 402 2.69 -2.78 0.04
C TYR A 402 2.60 -3.96 -0.91
N SER A 403 1.41 -4.53 -1.03
CA SER A 403 1.25 -5.77 -1.77
C SER A 403 0.19 -5.68 -2.86
N LYS A 404 0.27 -6.57 -3.84
CA LYS A 404 -0.78 -6.79 -4.80
C LYS A 404 -0.84 -8.27 -5.14
N GLY A 405 -1.96 -8.91 -4.79
CA GLY A 405 -2.28 -10.25 -5.23
C GLY A 405 -2.82 -10.29 -6.67
N GLY A 406 -2.62 -11.41 -7.34
CA GLY A 406 -3.17 -11.71 -8.65
C GLY A 406 -3.77 -13.11 -8.69
N ASN A 407 -4.96 -13.23 -9.26
CA ASN A 407 -5.63 -14.51 -9.44
C ASN A 407 -6.37 -14.52 -10.78
N LEU A 408 -6.09 -15.54 -11.59
CA LEU A 408 -6.86 -16.02 -12.72
C LEU A 408 -6.99 -17.54 -12.56
N PRO A 409 -7.95 -18.21 -13.22
CA PRO A 409 -7.99 -19.67 -13.23
C PRO A 409 -6.63 -20.27 -13.62
N GLY A 410 -6.14 -21.20 -12.80
CA GLY A 410 -4.82 -21.82 -12.91
C GLY A 410 -3.58 -20.93 -12.66
N TYR A 411 -3.71 -19.61 -12.47
CA TYR A 411 -2.59 -18.67 -12.29
C TYR A 411 -2.74 -17.80 -11.05
N HIS A 412 -1.74 -17.84 -10.17
CA HIS A 412 -1.74 -17.08 -8.93
C HIS A 412 -0.42 -16.38 -8.71
N SER A 413 -0.47 -15.14 -8.23
CA SER A 413 0.73 -14.33 -8.06
C SER A 413 0.65 -13.40 -6.87
N GLN A 414 1.81 -13.02 -6.32
CA GLN A 414 1.92 -12.00 -5.28
C GLN A 414 3.14 -11.12 -5.55
N PHE A 415 2.96 -9.81 -5.48
CA PHE A 415 4.05 -8.83 -5.42
C PHE A 415 4.00 -8.13 -4.07
N VAL A 416 5.11 -8.09 -3.33
CA VAL A 416 5.20 -7.43 -2.03
C VAL A 416 6.44 -6.54 -1.98
N LEU A 417 6.24 -5.26 -1.68
CA LEU A 417 7.30 -4.28 -1.48
C LEU A 417 7.39 -3.92 0.01
N ASN A 418 8.61 -3.94 0.55
CA ASN A 418 8.94 -3.44 1.87
C ASN A 418 9.99 -2.32 1.77
N PRO A 419 9.57 -1.05 1.65
CA PRO A 419 10.49 0.07 1.45
C PRO A 419 11.36 0.35 2.69
N GLN A 420 10.88 0.02 3.89
CA GLN A 420 11.56 0.32 5.15
C GLN A 420 12.89 -0.40 5.28
N TRP A 421 12.95 -1.66 4.85
CA TRP A 421 14.19 -2.44 4.81
C TRP A 421 14.69 -2.71 3.39
N SER A 422 14.15 -1.98 2.41
CA SER A 422 14.57 -2.00 1.01
C SER A 422 14.68 -3.40 0.40
N TYR A 423 13.65 -4.23 0.57
CA TYR A 423 13.51 -5.51 -0.13
C TYR A 423 12.06 -5.76 -0.53
N GLY A 424 11.84 -6.76 -1.37
CA GLY A 424 10.51 -7.24 -1.71
C GLY A 424 10.48 -8.73 -2.02
N VAL A 425 9.26 -9.25 -2.21
CA VAL A 425 9.01 -10.66 -2.53
C VAL A 425 8.09 -10.73 -3.75
N VAL A 426 8.44 -11.60 -4.68
CA VAL A 426 7.59 -11.95 -5.84
C VAL A 426 7.32 -13.44 -5.78
N VAL A 427 6.05 -13.83 -5.97
CA VAL A 427 5.59 -15.22 -6.03
C VAL A 427 4.76 -15.39 -7.30
N LEU A 428 5.05 -16.41 -8.09
CA LEU A 428 4.34 -16.77 -9.31
C LEU A 428 4.04 -18.28 -9.28
N VAL A 429 2.78 -18.65 -9.42
CA VAL A 429 2.29 -20.02 -9.25
C VAL A 429 1.37 -20.40 -10.40
N THR A 430 1.51 -21.63 -10.89
CA THR A 430 0.44 -22.31 -11.62
C THR A 430 -0.10 -23.48 -10.81
N GLY A 431 -1.39 -23.76 -10.91
CA GLY A 431 -2.06 -24.88 -10.22
C GLY A 431 -3.33 -24.43 -9.51
N THR A 432 -3.84 -25.26 -8.59
CA THR A 432 -5.05 -24.96 -7.82
C THR A 432 -4.77 -24.29 -6.47
N TYR A 433 -3.51 -24.13 -6.10
CA TYR A 433 -3.13 -23.45 -4.86
C TYR A 433 -3.13 -21.92 -5.02
N THR A 434 -4.12 -21.28 -4.40
CA THR A 434 -4.40 -19.84 -4.55
C THR A 434 -3.70 -18.94 -3.52
N ASP A 435 -3.21 -19.50 -2.41
CA ASP A 435 -2.73 -18.71 -1.26
C ASP A 435 -1.24 -18.29 -1.40
N THR A 436 -0.99 -17.44 -2.38
CA THR A 436 0.34 -16.85 -2.64
C THR A 436 0.78 -15.87 -1.55
N ALA A 437 -0.17 -15.29 -0.82
CA ALA A 437 0.09 -14.39 0.31
C ALA A 437 0.82 -15.12 1.45
N THR A 438 0.42 -16.36 1.77
CA THR A 438 1.12 -17.19 2.75
C THR A 438 2.54 -17.54 2.29
N LEU A 439 2.75 -17.89 1.02
CA LEU A 439 4.11 -18.13 0.50
C LEU A 439 5.00 -16.89 0.62
N ALA A 440 4.47 -15.71 0.32
CA ALA A 440 5.19 -14.45 0.48
C ALA A 440 5.48 -14.14 1.97
N ARG A 441 4.52 -14.42 2.86
CA ARG A 441 4.69 -14.28 4.32
C ARG A 441 5.80 -15.19 4.85
N GLU A 442 5.84 -16.45 4.43
CA GLU A 442 6.88 -17.40 4.84
C GLU A 442 8.29 -16.94 4.43
N ALA A 443 8.41 -16.27 3.27
CA ALA A 443 9.66 -15.62 2.88
C ALA A 443 9.98 -14.40 3.76
N ILE A 444 9.00 -13.52 4.00
CA ILE A 444 9.15 -12.33 4.84
C ILE A 444 9.58 -12.70 6.26
N ASP A 445 8.91 -13.65 6.90
CA ASP A 445 9.17 -14.01 8.30
C ASP A 445 10.59 -14.59 8.50
N ARG A 446 11.16 -15.21 7.46
CA ARG A 446 12.54 -15.74 7.48
C ARG A 446 13.59 -14.69 7.17
N PHE A 447 13.32 -13.77 6.24
CA PHE A 447 14.31 -12.82 5.73
C PHE A 447 14.30 -11.47 6.47
N GLN A 448 13.14 -11.02 6.91
CA GLN A 448 12.97 -9.71 7.54
C GLN A 448 13.86 -9.50 8.77
N PRO A 449 14.04 -10.47 9.69
CA PRO A 449 14.96 -10.30 10.82
C PRO A 449 16.40 -10.06 10.37
N ALA A 450 16.85 -10.72 9.30
CA ALA A 450 18.20 -10.52 8.75
C ALA A 450 18.35 -9.13 8.11
N PHE A 451 17.34 -8.66 7.38
CA PHE A 451 17.32 -7.29 6.84
C PHE A 451 17.31 -6.22 7.93
N LYS A 452 16.49 -6.40 8.97
CA LYS A 452 16.44 -5.49 10.12
C LYS A 452 17.81 -5.41 10.80
N GLN A 453 18.42 -6.55 11.10
CA GLN A 453 19.73 -6.61 11.73
C GLN A 453 20.83 -6.00 10.85
N GLU A 454 20.81 -6.27 9.54
CA GLU A 454 21.77 -5.67 8.61
C GLU A 454 21.64 -4.15 8.56
N LEU A 455 20.41 -3.62 8.50
CA LEU A 455 20.20 -2.17 8.55
C LEU A 455 20.78 -1.58 9.83
N VAL A 456 20.49 -2.19 10.98
CA VAL A 456 21.02 -1.76 12.28
C VAL A 456 22.55 -1.76 12.27
N ASN A 457 23.20 -2.80 11.74
CA ASN A 457 24.66 -2.87 11.63
C ASN A 457 25.20 -1.73 10.75
N GLN A 458 24.63 -1.52 9.56
CA GLN A 458 25.08 -0.45 8.65
C GLN A 458 24.88 0.94 9.25
N VAL A 459 23.78 1.15 9.98
CA VAL A 459 23.50 2.41 10.69
C VAL A 459 24.51 2.62 11.82
N ALA A 460 24.79 1.57 12.61
CA ALA A 460 25.77 1.63 13.67
C ALA A 460 27.16 1.99 13.12
N ASP A 461 27.61 1.28 12.09
CA ASP A 461 28.89 1.53 11.43
C ASP A 461 28.97 2.95 10.86
N ALA A 462 27.90 3.43 10.22
CA ALA A 462 27.88 4.73 9.56
C ALA A 462 27.87 5.91 10.54
N TYR A 463 27.14 5.83 11.66
CA TYR A 463 26.79 7.03 12.43
C TYR A 463 27.21 6.99 13.91
N THR A 464 27.31 5.80 14.53
CA THR A 464 27.59 5.72 15.97
C THR A 464 29.05 5.99 16.30
N GLY A 465 29.32 6.38 17.54
CA GLY A 465 30.66 6.63 18.06
C GLY A 465 30.87 8.07 18.53
N ILE A 466 32.12 8.38 18.83
CA ILE A 466 32.56 9.69 19.29
C ILE A 466 33.08 10.47 18.09
N TRP A 467 32.54 11.66 17.87
CA TRP A 467 32.93 12.59 16.83
C TRP A 467 33.56 13.81 17.50
N ILE A 468 34.76 14.18 17.08
CA ILE A 468 35.61 15.19 17.72
C ILE A 468 35.92 16.29 16.70
N GLY A 469 35.70 17.54 17.09
CA GLY A 469 36.15 18.76 16.42
C GLY A 469 37.16 19.51 17.28
N ASP A 470 37.50 20.74 16.89
CA ASP A 470 38.52 21.54 17.59
C ASP A 470 38.12 21.88 19.04
N ASP A 471 36.86 22.31 19.23
CA ASP A 471 36.26 22.68 20.52
C ASP A 471 34.88 22.03 20.72
N SER A 472 34.61 20.94 20.01
CA SER A 472 33.30 20.30 19.97
C SER A 472 33.38 18.79 20.03
N VAL A 473 32.39 18.18 20.67
CA VAL A 473 32.26 16.72 20.81
C VAL A 473 30.82 16.32 20.60
N VAL A 474 30.61 15.31 19.76
CA VAL A 474 29.33 14.67 19.53
C VAL A 474 29.45 13.18 19.83
N ILE A 475 28.53 12.64 20.63
CA ILE A 475 28.44 11.20 20.89
C ILE A 475 27.11 10.71 20.34
N VAL A 476 27.19 9.73 19.44
CA VAL A 476 26.03 9.11 18.81
C VAL A 476 25.97 7.66 19.23
N THR A 477 24.83 7.25 19.78
CA THR A 477 24.57 5.88 20.22
C THR A 477 23.40 5.29 19.43
N LEU A 478 23.31 3.96 19.46
CA LEU A 478 22.17 3.24 18.89
C LEU A 478 21.60 2.32 19.98
N GLU A 479 20.32 2.53 20.31
CA GLU A 479 19.61 1.84 21.38
C GLU A 479 18.21 1.47 20.88
N ASN A 480 17.80 0.21 21.07
CA ASN A 480 16.48 -0.29 20.65
C ASN A 480 16.12 0.01 19.18
N ASP A 481 17.08 -0.19 18.27
CA ASP A 481 16.94 0.11 16.82
C ASP A 481 16.70 1.59 16.48
N GLU A 482 17.03 2.51 17.39
CA GLU A 482 16.94 3.96 17.19
C GLU A 482 18.31 4.62 17.38
N LEU A 483 18.57 5.69 16.62
CA LEU A 483 19.78 6.49 16.76
C LEU A 483 19.54 7.63 17.76
N PHE A 484 20.49 7.87 18.64
CA PHE A 484 20.45 8.96 19.61
C PHE A 484 21.70 9.83 19.54
N LEU A 485 21.49 11.13 19.69
CA LEU A 485 22.52 12.07 20.10
C LEU A 485 22.59 12.03 21.62
N GLN A 486 23.62 11.39 22.16
CA GLN A 486 23.87 11.32 23.60
C GLN A 486 24.53 12.60 24.11
N THR A 487 25.33 13.25 23.27
CA THR A 487 26.11 14.44 23.62
C THR A 487 26.29 15.32 22.39
N LEU A 488 26.13 16.63 22.56
CA LEU A 488 26.50 17.66 21.60
C LEU A 488 27.05 18.87 22.36
N ILE A 489 28.37 18.91 22.49
CA ILE A 489 29.11 20.01 23.09
C ILE A 489 29.72 20.86 21.97
N VAL A 490 29.55 22.17 22.07
CA VAL A 490 30.19 23.16 21.19
C VAL A 490 30.78 24.27 22.06
N GLY A 491 32.10 24.41 22.06
CA GLY A 491 32.81 25.24 23.02
C GLY A 491 32.59 24.72 24.45
N ASP A 492 32.04 25.58 25.31
CA ASP A 492 31.66 25.26 26.70
C ASP A 492 30.16 24.98 26.87
N GLN A 493 29.39 24.90 25.78
CA GLN A 493 27.94 24.77 25.79
C GLN A 493 27.49 23.32 25.57
N ASP A 494 26.62 22.80 26.45
CA ASP A 494 25.80 21.62 26.19
C ASP A 494 24.57 22.02 25.38
N VAL A 495 24.64 21.80 24.07
CA VAL A 495 23.59 22.21 23.14
C VAL A 495 22.30 21.42 23.38
N LEU A 496 22.38 20.14 23.75
CA LEU A 496 21.18 19.35 24.04
C LEU A 496 20.45 19.90 25.27
N SER A 497 21.20 20.28 26.32
CA SER A 497 20.62 20.92 27.49
C SER A 497 19.89 22.22 27.11
N LEU A 498 20.51 23.05 26.28
CA LEU A 498 19.90 24.30 25.82
C LEU A 498 18.61 24.06 25.03
N LEU A 499 18.62 23.11 24.08
CA LEU A 499 17.45 22.77 23.26
C LEU A 499 16.31 22.18 24.10
N GLN A 500 16.65 21.48 25.18
CA GLN A 500 15.71 20.92 26.15
C GLN A 500 15.33 21.91 27.27
N GLN A 501 15.68 23.18 27.14
CA GLN A 501 15.38 24.26 28.10
C GLN A 501 16.00 24.05 29.49
N ASN A 502 17.25 23.57 29.52
CA ASN A 502 18.07 23.37 30.72
C ASN A 502 17.36 22.52 31.80
N PRO A 503 17.08 21.25 31.50
CA PRO A 503 16.39 20.37 32.43
C PRO A 503 17.18 20.19 33.74
N PRO A 504 16.52 20.13 34.92
CA PRO A 504 17.19 20.07 36.22
C PRO A 504 18.13 18.88 36.42
N LYS A 505 17.93 17.80 35.66
CA LYS A 505 18.71 16.55 35.73
C LYS A 505 19.83 16.47 34.69
N GLY A 506 20.10 17.56 33.97
CA GLY A 506 21.01 17.56 32.82
C GLY A 506 20.33 17.06 31.54
N SER A 507 21.01 17.28 30.41
CA SER A 507 20.51 16.89 29.10
C SER A 507 20.18 15.40 29.03
N GLN A 508 19.11 15.08 28.31
CA GLN A 508 18.71 13.71 27.99
C GLN A 508 19.10 13.39 26.54
N PRO A 509 19.32 12.11 26.20
CA PRO A 509 19.58 11.70 24.82
C PRO A 509 18.42 12.13 23.91
N VAL A 510 18.74 12.58 22.71
CA VAL A 510 17.75 13.01 21.71
C VAL A 510 17.79 12.09 20.51
N ALA A 511 16.65 11.49 20.16
CA ALA A 511 16.58 10.62 18.99
C ALA A 511 16.82 11.39 17.69
N LEU A 512 17.47 10.74 16.73
CA LEU A 512 17.75 11.27 15.40
C LEU A 512 16.70 10.78 14.42
N TRP A 513 15.92 11.73 13.90
CA TRP A 513 14.86 11.49 12.93
C TRP A 513 15.41 11.59 11.51
N SER A 514 15.48 10.49 10.77
CA SER A 514 15.96 10.55 9.38
C SER A 514 15.03 11.38 8.50
N THR A 515 15.62 12.27 7.70
CA THR A 515 14.85 13.07 6.71
C THR A 515 14.53 12.29 5.43
N GLY A 516 15.04 11.07 5.30
CA GLY A 516 15.03 10.29 4.06
C GLY A 516 16.13 10.68 3.07
N ARG A 517 16.89 11.76 3.32
CA ARG A 517 18.15 12.04 2.63
C ARG A 517 19.29 11.30 3.32
N LEU A 518 20.24 10.79 2.51
CA LEU A 518 21.37 10.03 3.02
C LEU A 518 22.19 10.92 3.99
N GLY A 519 22.41 10.40 5.20
CA GLY A 519 23.21 11.09 6.22
C GLY A 519 22.54 12.30 6.87
N GLU A 520 21.32 12.71 6.53
CA GLU A 520 20.70 13.92 7.08
C GLU A 520 19.56 13.61 8.06
N PHE A 521 19.63 14.22 9.24
CA PHE A 521 18.72 13.97 10.36
C PHE A 521 18.18 15.26 10.98
N ARG A 522 17.07 15.11 11.69
CA ARG A 522 16.52 16.12 12.60
C ARG A 522 16.60 15.62 14.04
N LEU A 523 16.89 16.51 14.98
CA LEU A 523 16.85 16.21 16.41
C LEU A 523 15.38 16.16 16.86
N ALA A 524 14.90 14.99 17.28
CA ALA A 524 13.51 14.79 17.73
C ALA A 524 13.30 15.34 19.16
N ILE A 525 13.45 16.65 19.35
CA ILE A 525 13.31 17.32 20.66
C ILE A 525 11.87 17.22 21.18
N GLY A 526 10.89 17.32 20.28
CA GLY A 526 9.48 17.25 20.63
C GLY A 526 8.98 18.46 21.41
N ARG A 527 7.81 18.29 22.03
CA ARG A 527 7.24 19.26 22.98
C ARG A 527 7.34 18.69 24.39
N PRO A 528 8.20 19.24 25.27
CA PRO A 528 8.48 18.65 26.59
C PRO A 528 7.23 18.30 27.40
N GLU A 529 6.17 19.09 27.29
CA GLU A 529 4.89 18.88 27.99
C GLU A 529 4.03 17.75 27.42
N LEU A 530 4.29 17.28 26.19
CA LEU A 530 3.59 16.18 25.53
C LEU A 530 4.48 14.96 25.24
N ASN A 531 5.81 15.09 25.39
CA ASN A 531 6.74 14.01 25.11
C ASN A 531 6.45 12.78 25.98
N GLY A 532 6.40 11.61 25.34
CA GLY A 532 6.07 10.34 26.01
C GLY A 532 4.59 10.17 26.35
N ASN A 533 3.71 11.13 25.99
CA ASN A 533 2.27 10.94 26.13
C ASN A 533 1.78 9.91 25.10
N PRO A 534 1.22 8.76 25.54
CA PRO A 534 0.73 7.72 24.64
C PRO A 534 -0.41 8.21 23.72
N ASP A 535 -1.25 9.14 24.20
CA ASP A 535 -2.38 9.67 23.42
C ASP A 535 -1.92 10.65 22.32
N ALA A 536 -0.73 11.26 22.49
CA ALA A 536 -0.13 12.16 21.50
C ALA A 536 0.71 11.39 20.46
N GLY A 537 1.18 10.18 20.78
CA GLY A 537 1.98 9.35 19.89
C GLY A 537 3.20 10.11 19.34
N CYS A 538 3.28 10.22 18.00
CA CYS A 538 4.35 10.97 17.32
C CYS A 538 4.11 12.47 17.18
N GLU A 539 2.90 12.97 17.48
CA GLU A 539 2.53 14.38 17.34
C GLU A 539 3.57 15.36 17.89
N PRO A 540 4.04 15.21 19.14
CA PRO A 540 4.91 16.22 19.74
C PRO A 540 6.18 16.46 18.93
N TYR A 541 6.69 15.41 18.28
CA TYR A 541 7.93 15.43 17.50
C TYR A 541 7.71 16.05 16.12
N TRP A 542 6.79 15.51 15.31
CA TRP A 542 6.68 15.95 13.90
C TRP A 542 6.13 17.38 13.75
N VAL A 543 5.37 17.89 14.73
CA VAL A 543 4.92 19.30 14.74
C VAL A 543 5.99 20.28 15.25
N SER A 544 7.12 19.77 15.74
CA SER A 544 8.22 20.56 16.32
C SER A 544 9.51 20.51 15.51
N ILE A 545 9.59 19.66 14.49
CA ILE A 545 10.70 19.62 13.54
C ILE A 545 10.78 20.95 12.79
N ASP A 546 12.00 21.36 12.43
CA ASP A 546 12.32 22.64 11.78
C ASP A 546 12.32 23.81 12.79
N PHE A 547 13.23 23.68 13.76
CA PHE A 547 13.46 24.63 14.85
C PHE A 547 14.12 25.93 14.33
N PRO A 548 14.04 27.08 15.04
CA PRO A 548 14.75 28.31 14.69
C PRO A 548 16.14 28.12 14.10
N THR A 549 16.54 29.00 13.19
CA THR A 549 17.78 28.87 12.42
C THR A 549 18.90 29.72 13.00
N ALA A 550 20.14 29.24 12.84
CA ALA A 550 21.35 30.01 13.07
C ALA A 550 22.33 29.70 11.93
N ARG A 551 23.11 30.70 11.47
CA ARG A 551 24.05 30.55 10.33
C ARG A 551 23.40 29.95 9.06
N GLY A 552 22.11 30.22 8.85
CA GLY A 552 21.36 29.74 7.68
C GLY A 552 20.93 28.27 7.75
N ALA A 553 21.05 27.61 8.91
CA ALA A 553 20.63 26.23 9.10
C ALA A 553 19.76 26.06 10.37
N PRO A 554 18.80 25.11 10.39
CA PRO A 554 17.99 24.81 11.58
C PRO A 554 18.86 24.35 12.75
N LEU A 555 18.49 24.73 13.98
CA LEU A 555 19.18 24.28 15.20
C LEU A 555 19.01 22.77 15.46
N ASP A 556 17.98 22.15 14.90
CA ASP A 556 17.73 20.71 14.99
C ASP A 556 18.33 19.92 13.81
N LEU A 557 19.15 20.53 12.95
CA LEU A 557 19.79 19.84 11.81
C LEU A 557 21.17 19.29 12.18
N ILE A 558 21.37 17.99 11.92
CA ILE A 558 22.68 17.34 11.92
C ILE A 558 22.81 16.45 10.69
N PHE A 559 23.98 16.42 10.07
CA PHE A 559 24.19 15.54 8.92
C PHE A 559 25.61 15.01 8.80
N TRP A 560 25.74 13.94 8.03
CA TRP A 560 27.00 13.31 7.66
C TRP A 560 27.25 13.46 6.18
N ASP A 561 28.50 13.77 5.84
CA ASP A 561 29.03 13.70 4.48
C ASP A 561 30.35 12.93 4.52
N GLY A 562 30.32 11.69 4.02
CA GLY A 562 31.42 10.74 4.17
C GLY A 562 31.73 10.44 5.64
N ASP A 563 33.00 10.62 6.02
CA ASP A 563 33.51 10.36 7.38
C ASP A 563 33.49 11.61 8.27
N GLU A 564 32.71 12.64 7.89
CA GLU A 564 32.61 13.90 8.61
C GLU A 564 31.16 14.15 9.05
N LEU A 565 31.02 14.64 10.29
CA LEU A 565 29.74 15.03 10.89
C LEU A 565 29.67 16.56 10.92
N PHE A 566 28.51 17.11 10.58
CA PHE A 566 28.25 18.54 10.52
C PHE A 566 27.10 18.93 11.43
N TYR A 567 27.33 19.95 12.24
CA TYR A 567 26.28 20.70 12.95
C TYR A 567 26.31 22.14 12.41
N PRO A 568 25.62 22.40 11.28
CA PRO A 568 25.81 23.62 10.49
C PRO A 568 25.34 24.88 11.20
N SER A 569 24.30 24.78 12.04
CA SER A 569 23.83 25.89 12.87
C SER A 569 24.87 26.30 13.92
N ALA A 570 25.74 25.35 14.31
CA ALA A 570 27.04 25.45 14.99
C ALA A 570 28.20 26.13 14.23
N GLY A 571 28.19 26.03 12.90
CA GLY A 571 29.43 26.14 12.11
C GLY A 571 30.44 25.04 12.46
N VAL A 572 29.98 23.93 13.03
CA VAL A 572 30.82 22.87 13.58
C VAL A 572 30.96 21.72 12.59
N LYS A 573 32.18 21.21 12.51
CA LYS A 573 32.56 20.05 11.73
C LYS A 573 33.38 19.13 12.62
N LEU A 574 33.01 17.85 12.68
CA LEU A 574 33.66 16.84 13.50
C LEU A 574 34.09 15.65 12.65
N ARG A 575 35.10 14.92 13.12
CA ARG A 575 35.56 13.65 12.53
C ARG A 575 35.43 12.54 13.55
N ARG A 576 35.29 11.31 13.08
CA ARG A 576 35.27 10.15 13.98
C ARG A 576 36.57 10.08 14.77
N GLY A 577 36.47 10.09 16.10
CA GLY A 577 37.61 9.92 17.00
C GLY A 577 38.22 8.53 16.83
N GLN A 578 39.55 8.43 16.91
CA GLN A 578 40.20 7.13 17.06
C GLN A 578 39.89 6.62 18.47
N THR A 579 39.26 5.45 18.55
CA THR A 579 38.99 4.72 19.80
C THR A 579 40.27 4.24 20.47
#